data_AF-A0A1Y0EGG3-F1
#
_entry.id   AF-A0A1Y0EGG3-F1
#
_cell.length_a   1.000
_cell.length_b   1.000
_cell.length_c   1.000
_cell.angle_alpha   90.00
_cell.angle_beta   90.00
_cell.angle_gamma   90.00
#
_symmetry.space_group_name_H-M   'P 1'
#
loop_
_entity.id
_entity.type
_entity.pdbx_description
1 polymer ?
#
loop_
_entity_poly.entity_id
_entity_poly.type
_entity_poly.pdbx_seq_one_letter_code
_entity_poly.pdbx_strand_id
1 'polypeptide(L)'
;MTTFTRRSFGALIGASLAAPSLVGAQTAGRLVIIGGGFGGATAARFARINYPQVEVTLIEPWPTFITCPYGNLILGGKRRLPQITHSYDGLRARGVNVVQDRAADIDPVAKTVALESGAVLGYDKLIVSPGIGFRWDAIEGYDEAAAQLFPHAWMGGDGSQISLLRQQLEAMPQGGVFGIAIPGNPFRCPPGPYERISMVAHYLKQNNPTAKILAFDAKDGFSKQGLFQDAWGELYGDMIEWVPLNADGRIVRVDVENKLFISDFGQEHRVDVGNVIPPQQAASIVRDTGLANDTGWVPVDARSFETAAAADVHVIGDANIASPLPKSGYVANSTAKVAVAAALADMTGTAAPSDPVYFNTCYSHGGEDYSFSVVGVYRTTDDGFVETPDSGGISPRGPLSELAENRRLESGYADAWYDSITRDMFS
;
A
#
# COMPACT_ATOMS: atom_id res chain seq x y z
N MET A 1 7.36 75.31 -65.48
CA MET A 1 7.29 74.87 -64.08
C MET A 1 8.28 73.74 -63.87
N THR A 2 9.20 73.94 -62.92
CA THR A 2 9.91 72.94 -62.08
C THR A 2 10.68 71.79 -62.72
N THR A 3 12.00 71.92 -62.64
CA THR A 3 13.03 70.88 -62.49
C THR A 3 12.90 70.13 -61.15
N PHE A 4 13.18 68.82 -61.10
CA PHE A 4 13.77 68.10 -59.94
C PHE A 4 14.40 66.76 -60.37
N THR A 5 15.49 66.42 -59.69
CA THR A 5 16.52 65.41 -60.02
C THR A 5 16.54 64.20 -59.08
N ARG A 6 17.19 63.11 -59.57
CA ARG A 6 17.94 62.03 -58.88
C ARG A 6 17.66 61.77 -57.38
N ARG A 7 17.14 60.58 -57.05
CA ARG A 7 17.65 59.72 -55.95
C ARG A 7 17.09 58.29 -55.98
N SER A 8 18.03 57.34 -55.97
CA SER A 8 17.96 56.03 -55.27
C SER A 8 17.06 54.93 -55.83
N PHE A 9 17.62 54.06 -56.68
CA PHE A 9 17.06 52.75 -57.02
C PHE A 9 17.91 51.64 -56.39
N GLY A 10 17.29 50.87 -55.49
CA GLY A 10 17.53 49.44 -55.23
C GLY A 10 18.86 48.98 -54.63
N ALA A 11 18.94 48.91 -53.30
CA ALA A 11 19.79 47.94 -52.60
C ALA A 11 18.88 46.98 -51.81
N LEU A 12 18.68 45.78 -52.34
CA LEU A 12 17.99 44.67 -51.66
C LEU A 12 19.06 43.76 -51.05
N ILE A 13 19.32 43.92 -49.76
CA ILE A 13 20.11 42.99 -48.95
C ILE A 13 19.13 41.90 -48.48
N GLY A 14 19.39 40.65 -48.91
CA GLY A 14 18.67 39.48 -48.43
C GLY A 14 18.97 39.21 -46.96
N ALA A 15 17.99 39.42 -46.10
CA ALA A 15 18.02 38.94 -44.73
C ALA A 15 17.58 37.47 -44.72
N SER A 16 18.54 36.55 -44.57
CA SER A 16 18.27 35.16 -44.21
C SER A 16 17.71 35.12 -42.79
N LEU A 17 16.39 34.99 -42.68
CA LEU A 17 15.72 34.68 -41.42
C LEU A 17 16.13 33.27 -40.99
N ALA A 18 17.03 33.18 -40.01
CA ALA A 18 17.27 31.93 -39.29
C ALA A 18 15.96 31.56 -38.57
N ALA A 19 15.35 30.46 -38.98
CA ALA A 19 14.23 29.88 -38.26
C ALA A 19 14.69 29.55 -36.83
N PRO A 20 13.93 29.91 -35.78
CA PRO A 20 14.26 29.45 -34.45
C PRO A 20 14.14 27.93 -34.46
N SER A 21 15.27 27.24 -34.27
CA SER A 21 15.25 25.84 -33.87
C SER A 21 14.45 25.79 -32.58
N LEU A 22 13.24 25.22 -32.64
CA LEU A 22 12.58 24.72 -31.46
C LEU A 22 13.51 23.64 -30.92
N VAL A 23 14.37 24.02 -29.97
CA VAL A 23 15.04 23.09 -29.10
C VAL A 23 13.89 22.41 -28.36
N GLY A 24 13.42 21.28 -28.88
CA GLY A 24 12.58 20.38 -28.12
C GLY A 24 13.33 20.16 -26.81
N ALA A 25 12.68 20.46 -25.68
CA ALA A 25 13.28 20.25 -24.38
C ALA A 25 13.78 18.80 -24.36
N GLN A 26 15.10 18.61 -24.42
CA GLN A 26 15.68 17.28 -24.30
C GLN A 26 15.26 16.78 -22.93
N THR A 27 14.52 15.68 -22.91
CA THR A 27 14.17 15.00 -21.67
C THR A 27 15.47 14.62 -20.96
N ALA A 28 15.54 14.88 -19.65
CA ALA A 28 16.76 14.59 -18.87
C ALA A 28 16.97 13.08 -18.68
N GLY A 29 15.92 12.28 -18.90
CA GLY A 29 15.92 10.83 -18.86
C GLY A 29 14.52 10.28 -18.64
N ARG A 30 14.43 8.96 -18.49
CA ARG A 30 13.20 8.18 -18.34
C ARG A 30 13.16 7.50 -16.98
N LEU A 31 12.11 7.80 -16.22
CA LEU A 31 11.74 7.09 -15.00
C LEU A 31 10.57 6.15 -15.31
N VAL A 32 10.80 4.85 -15.15
CA VAL A 32 9.72 3.85 -15.19
C VAL A 32 9.35 3.46 -13.77
N ILE A 33 8.05 3.29 -13.52
CA ILE A 33 7.50 2.94 -12.21
C ILE A 33 6.57 1.74 -12.38
N ILE A 34 6.80 0.67 -11.63
CA ILE A 34 5.95 -0.54 -11.63
C ILE A 34 5.05 -0.53 -10.39
N GLY A 35 3.73 -0.54 -10.61
CA GLY A 35 2.69 -0.62 -9.58
C GLY A 35 2.12 0.74 -9.18
N GLY A 36 0.82 0.96 -9.40
CA GLY A 36 0.10 2.22 -9.17
C GLY A 36 -0.53 2.35 -7.78
N GLY A 37 0.01 1.69 -6.75
CA GLY A 37 -0.48 1.77 -5.37
C GLY A 37 0.08 2.97 -4.57
N PHE A 38 0.05 2.88 -3.23
CA PHE A 38 0.58 3.91 -2.32
C PHE A 38 2.00 4.38 -2.64
N GLY A 39 2.90 3.45 -2.98
CA GLY A 39 4.27 3.81 -3.33
C GLY A 39 4.37 4.42 -4.72
N GLY A 40 3.99 3.66 -5.77
CA GLY A 40 4.21 4.10 -7.14
C GLY A 40 3.36 5.28 -7.60
N ALA A 41 2.12 5.44 -7.13
CA ALA A 41 1.32 6.63 -7.44
C ALA A 41 1.96 7.90 -6.86
N THR A 42 2.41 7.83 -5.60
CA THR A 42 3.17 8.92 -4.96
C THR A 42 4.48 9.18 -5.69
N ALA A 43 5.24 8.13 -6.06
CA ALA A 43 6.48 8.26 -6.81
C ALA A 43 6.25 8.98 -8.15
N ALA A 44 5.24 8.57 -8.91
CA ALA A 44 4.91 9.15 -10.21
C ALA A 44 4.54 10.63 -10.09
N ARG A 45 3.67 10.96 -9.14
CA ARG A 45 3.27 12.35 -8.90
C ARG A 45 4.43 13.21 -8.42
N PHE A 46 5.19 12.72 -7.45
CA PHE A 46 6.32 13.45 -6.89
C PHE A 46 7.40 13.70 -7.95
N ALA A 47 7.69 12.71 -8.80
CA ALA A 47 8.59 12.84 -9.93
C ALA A 47 8.11 13.93 -10.90
N ARG A 48 6.84 13.90 -11.32
CA ARG A 48 6.29 14.90 -12.25
C ARG A 48 6.28 16.32 -11.72
N ILE A 49 6.07 16.51 -10.42
CA ILE A 49 6.05 17.85 -9.81
C ILE A 49 7.47 18.42 -9.66
N ASN A 50 8.41 17.62 -9.19
CA ASN A 50 9.74 18.12 -8.78
C ASN A 50 10.80 17.98 -9.87
N TYR A 51 10.58 17.11 -10.85
CA TYR A 51 11.49 16.81 -11.95
C TYR A 51 10.76 16.86 -13.30
N PRO A 52 10.15 18.01 -13.67
CA PRO A 52 9.31 18.13 -14.86
C PRO A 52 10.02 17.78 -16.18
N GLN A 53 11.35 17.84 -16.20
CA GLN A 53 12.24 17.48 -17.31
C GLN A 53 12.42 15.97 -17.53
N VAL A 54 11.99 15.11 -16.58
CA VAL A 54 12.10 13.65 -16.66
C VAL A 54 10.81 13.06 -17.21
N GLU A 55 10.91 12.16 -18.19
CA GLU A 55 9.76 11.40 -18.68
C GLU A 55 9.36 10.35 -17.64
N VAL A 56 8.09 10.35 -17.20
CA VAL A 56 7.60 9.43 -16.17
C VAL A 56 6.55 8.51 -16.75
N THR A 57 6.83 7.20 -16.73
CA THR A 57 5.86 6.16 -17.11
C THR A 57 5.51 5.32 -15.89
N LEU A 58 4.20 5.16 -15.62
CA LEU A 58 3.66 4.30 -14.56
C LEU A 58 2.97 3.09 -15.22
N ILE A 59 3.41 1.89 -14.87
CA ILE A 59 2.83 0.61 -15.33
C ILE A 59 1.92 0.08 -14.23
N GLU A 60 0.64 -0.09 -14.53
CA GLU A 60 -0.35 -0.63 -13.61
C GLU A 60 -1.43 -1.43 -14.37
N PRO A 61 -1.70 -2.70 -14.00
CA PRO A 61 -2.68 -3.52 -14.70
C PRO A 61 -4.14 -3.15 -14.39
N TRP A 62 -4.47 -2.55 -13.25
CA TRP A 62 -5.84 -2.19 -12.86
C TRP A 62 -6.21 -0.75 -13.25
N PRO A 63 -7.39 -0.48 -13.86
CA PRO A 63 -7.73 0.86 -14.36
C PRO A 63 -8.01 1.87 -13.24
N THR A 64 -8.25 1.36 -12.03
CA THR A 64 -8.47 2.11 -10.80
C THR A 64 -7.74 1.43 -9.65
N PHE A 65 -7.41 2.20 -8.62
CA PHE A 65 -6.83 1.68 -7.39
C PHE A 65 -7.88 1.60 -6.28
N ILE A 66 -8.09 0.40 -5.74
CA ILE A 66 -8.92 0.21 -4.54
C ILE A 66 -8.01 0.11 -3.32
N THR A 67 -8.20 1.00 -2.34
CA THR A 67 -7.36 0.98 -1.14
C THR A 67 -7.74 -0.21 -0.25
N CYS A 68 -6.74 -0.96 0.23
CA CYS A 68 -6.96 -1.89 1.33
C CYS A 68 -7.26 -1.15 2.66
N PRO A 69 -6.56 -0.05 3.00
CA PRO A 69 -7.04 0.88 4.03
C PRO A 69 -8.49 1.30 3.74
N TYR A 70 -9.30 1.42 4.79
CA TYR A 70 -10.74 1.71 4.73
C TYR A 70 -11.61 0.58 4.14
N GLY A 71 -11.02 -0.50 3.62
CA GLY A 71 -11.76 -1.72 3.27
C GLY A 71 -12.50 -2.32 4.50
N ASN A 72 -11.90 -2.23 5.69
CA ASN A 72 -12.55 -2.65 6.94
C ASN A 72 -13.81 -1.82 7.26
N LEU A 73 -13.87 -0.54 6.87
CA LEU A 73 -15.07 0.29 7.04
C LEU A 73 -16.21 -0.15 6.10
N ILE A 74 -15.91 -0.79 4.96
CA ILE A 74 -16.94 -1.44 4.14
C ILE A 74 -17.50 -2.65 4.89
N LEU A 75 -16.63 -3.48 5.46
CA LEU A 75 -17.05 -4.65 6.24
C LEU A 75 -17.91 -4.24 7.44
N GLY A 76 -17.58 -3.10 8.07
CA GLY A 76 -18.36 -2.49 9.14
C GLY A 76 -19.63 -1.73 8.70
N GLY A 77 -19.94 -1.67 7.40
CA GLY A 77 -21.12 -0.98 6.88
C GLY A 77 -21.05 0.56 6.90
N LYS A 78 -19.85 1.13 7.04
CA LYS A 78 -19.60 2.59 7.14
C LYS A 78 -19.13 3.25 5.86
N ARG A 79 -18.66 2.47 4.88
CA ARG A 79 -18.22 2.94 3.56
C ARG A 79 -18.72 1.99 2.47
N ARG A 80 -18.65 2.45 1.23
CA ARG A 80 -18.92 1.67 0.02
C ARG A 80 -17.68 1.65 -0.87
N LEU A 81 -17.56 0.62 -1.72
CA LEU A 81 -16.41 0.41 -2.61
C LEU A 81 -16.03 1.67 -3.44
N PRO A 82 -16.97 2.42 -4.04
CA PRO A 82 -16.61 3.63 -4.80
C PRO A 82 -15.95 4.73 -3.96
N GLN A 83 -16.18 4.77 -2.64
CA GLN A 83 -15.56 5.76 -1.74
C GLN A 83 -14.09 5.45 -1.43
N ILE A 84 -13.62 4.25 -1.80
CA ILE A 84 -12.24 3.82 -1.63
C ILE A 84 -11.56 3.44 -2.96
N THR A 85 -12.19 3.80 -4.07
CA THR A 85 -11.71 3.56 -5.43
C THR A 85 -11.22 4.87 -6.04
N HIS A 86 -10.00 4.88 -6.54
CA HIS A 86 -9.33 6.08 -7.06
C HIS A 86 -8.94 5.88 -8.52
N SER A 87 -9.14 6.91 -9.35
CA SER A 87 -8.69 6.89 -10.75
C SER A 87 -7.28 7.46 -10.89
N TYR A 88 -6.61 7.08 -11.98
CA TYR A 88 -5.30 7.61 -12.35
C TYR A 88 -5.37 8.91 -13.17
N ASP A 89 -6.54 9.51 -13.33
CA ASP A 89 -6.73 10.65 -14.23
C ASP A 89 -6.00 11.91 -13.77
N GLY A 90 -5.88 12.12 -12.46
CA GLY A 90 -5.08 13.22 -11.92
C GLY A 90 -3.58 13.05 -12.24
N LEU A 91 -3.06 11.82 -12.23
CA LEU A 91 -1.69 11.54 -12.70
C LEU A 91 -1.54 11.81 -14.20
N ARG A 92 -2.50 11.36 -15.02
CA ARG A 92 -2.50 11.64 -16.47
C ARG A 92 -2.54 13.13 -16.76
N ALA A 93 -3.39 13.89 -16.05
CA ALA A 93 -3.49 15.34 -16.18
C ALA A 93 -2.18 16.07 -15.82
N ARG A 94 -1.31 15.46 -15.01
CA ARG A 94 0.05 15.95 -14.69
C ARG A 94 1.13 15.51 -15.68
N GLY A 95 0.76 14.78 -16.73
CA GLY A 95 1.69 14.27 -17.73
C GLY A 95 2.45 13.01 -17.30
N VAL A 96 1.94 12.23 -16.34
CA VAL A 96 2.39 10.84 -16.17
C VAL A 96 1.83 10.01 -17.33
N ASN A 97 2.69 9.28 -18.03
CA ASN A 97 2.25 8.27 -18.97
C ASN A 97 1.81 7.01 -18.20
N VAL A 98 0.50 6.84 -17.98
CA VAL A 98 -0.05 5.67 -17.28
C VAL A 98 -0.34 4.57 -18.29
N VAL A 99 0.51 3.54 -18.29
CA VAL A 99 0.40 2.35 -19.14
C VAL A 99 -0.42 1.30 -18.41
N GLN A 100 -1.58 0.99 -18.98
CA GLN A 100 -2.53 0.01 -18.46
C GLN A 100 -2.12 -1.41 -18.84
N ASP A 101 -1.10 -1.94 -18.17
CA ASP A 101 -0.50 -3.24 -18.48
C ASP A 101 0.21 -3.80 -17.24
N ARG A 102 0.62 -5.07 -17.30
CA ARG A 102 1.40 -5.71 -16.24
C ARG A 102 2.86 -5.81 -16.67
N ALA A 103 3.77 -5.45 -15.78
CA ALA A 103 5.18 -5.78 -15.92
C ALA A 103 5.37 -7.29 -15.75
N ALA A 104 5.92 -7.95 -16.77
CA ALA A 104 6.18 -9.38 -16.80
C ALA A 104 7.63 -9.72 -16.43
N ASP A 105 8.59 -8.88 -16.83
CA ASP A 105 10.02 -9.11 -16.58
C ASP A 105 10.79 -7.78 -16.45
N ILE A 106 11.93 -7.82 -15.77
CA ILE A 106 12.87 -6.70 -15.61
C ILE A 106 14.25 -7.18 -16.04
N ASP A 107 14.81 -6.57 -17.07
CA ASP A 107 16.21 -6.75 -17.45
C ASP A 107 17.03 -5.56 -16.92
N PRO A 108 17.78 -5.74 -15.80
CA PRO A 108 18.55 -4.66 -15.21
C PRO A 108 19.83 -4.33 -15.99
N VAL A 109 20.28 -5.22 -16.89
CA VAL A 109 21.48 -5.01 -17.71
C VAL A 109 21.12 -4.18 -18.95
N ALA A 110 20.06 -4.57 -19.66
CA ALA A 110 19.53 -3.83 -20.80
C ALA A 110 18.73 -2.57 -20.38
N LYS A 111 18.40 -2.46 -19.09
CA LYS A 111 17.52 -1.44 -18.50
C LYS A 111 16.16 -1.37 -19.19
N THR A 112 15.49 -2.51 -19.24
CA THR A 112 14.15 -2.63 -19.85
C THR A 112 13.16 -3.35 -18.95
N VAL A 113 11.88 -2.98 -19.08
CA VAL A 113 10.75 -3.70 -18.50
C VAL A 113 9.94 -4.30 -19.64
N ALA A 114 9.78 -5.62 -19.65
CA ALA A 114 8.88 -6.31 -20.57
C ALA A 114 7.46 -6.34 -19.98
N LEU A 115 6.46 -6.12 -20.82
CA LEU A 115 5.05 -6.12 -20.44
C LEU A 115 4.34 -7.39 -20.91
N GLU A 116 3.24 -7.78 -20.25
CA GLU A 116 2.43 -8.93 -20.65
C GLU A 116 1.86 -8.79 -22.08
N SER A 117 1.64 -7.57 -22.56
CA SER A 117 1.25 -7.31 -23.96
C SER A 117 2.34 -7.61 -24.99
N GLY A 118 3.59 -7.83 -24.56
CA GLY A 118 4.77 -7.99 -25.42
C GLY A 118 5.50 -6.69 -25.74
N ALA A 119 5.01 -5.54 -25.28
CA ALA A 119 5.74 -4.28 -25.37
C ALA A 119 6.95 -4.28 -24.41
N VAL A 120 7.99 -3.52 -24.77
CA VAL A 120 9.22 -3.37 -23.97
C VAL A 120 9.50 -1.90 -23.76
N LEU A 121 9.65 -1.50 -22.50
CA LEU A 121 9.90 -0.12 -22.09
C LEU A 121 11.33 0.02 -21.58
N GLY A 122 12.13 0.89 -22.21
CA GLY A 122 13.46 1.24 -21.69
C GLY A 122 13.37 2.27 -20.57
N TYR A 123 14.26 2.17 -19.59
CA TYR A 123 14.36 3.11 -18.47
C TYR A 123 15.80 3.58 -18.26
N ASP A 124 15.96 4.74 -17.63
CA ASP A 124 17.25 5.19 -17.11
C ASP A 124 17.32 4.97 -15.59
N LYS A 125 16.17 5.12 -14.91
CA LYS A 125 15.93 4.76 -13.50
C LYS A 125 14.59 4.01 -13.37
N LEU A 126 14.53 3.03 -12.47
CA LEU A 126 13.35 2.20 -12.23
C LEU A 126 12.92 2.23 -10.77
N ILE A 127 11.65 2.54 -10.51
CA ILE A 127 11.00 2.35 -9.19
C ILE A 127 10.09 1.13 -9.27
N VAL A 128 10.23 0.18 -8.36
CA VAL A 128 9.42 -1.05 -8.29
C VAL A 128 8.62 -1.03 -6.98
N SER A 129 7.30 -0.89 -7.09
CA SER A 129 6.36 -0.86 -5.95
C SER A 129 5.19 -1.83 -6.14
N PRO A 130 5.45 -3.15 -6.23
CA PRO A 130 4.47 -4.11 -6.68
C PRO A 130 3.59 -4.64 -5.52
N GLY A 131 3.89 -4.24 -4.28
CA GLY A 131 3.18 -4.67 -3.08
C GLY A 131 3.54 -6.10 -2.67
N ILE A 132 2.54 -6.82 -2.17
CA ILE A 132 2.67 -8.20 -1.66
C ILE A 132 2.19 -9.21 -2.69
N GLY A 133 2.70 -10.42 -2.60
CA GLY A 133 2.03 -11.65 -3.03
C GLY A 133 1.64 -12.47 -1.81
N PHE A 134 0.69 -13.40 -1.99
CA PHE A 134 0.41 -14.41 -0.97
C PHE A 134 1.32 -15.62 -1.15
N ARG A 135 1.59 -16.29 -0.04
CA ARG A 135 2.16 -17.63 -0.03
C ARG A 135 1.00 -18.61 -0.02
N TRP A 136 0.44 -18.87 -1.20
CA TRP A 136 -0.57 -19.90 -1.38
C TRP A 136 -0.05 -21.25 -0.91
N ASP A 137 -0.94 -22.11 -0.41
CA ASP A 137 -0.63 -23.41 0.19
C ASP A 137 0.25 -23.37 1.45
N ALA A 138 0.58 -22.17 1.98
CA ALA A 138 1.26 -22.06 3.27
C ALA A 138 0.36 -22.44 4.45
N ILE A 139 -0.96 -22.46 4.24
CA ILE A 139 -1.97 -23.06 5.10
C ILE A 139 -2.58 -24.19 4.25
N GLU A 140 -2.58 -25.41 4.76
CA GLU A 140 -3.08 -26.58 4.02
C GLU A 140 -4.55 -26.36 3.62
N GLY A 141 -4.90 -26.64 2.37
CA GLY A 141 -6.27 -26.45 1.86
C GLY A 141 -6.65 -25.00 1.56
N TYR A 142 -5.69 -24.06 1.60
CA TYR A 142 -5.94 -22.65 1.28
C TYR A 142 -5.09 -22.13 0.12
N ASP A 143 -5.64 -22.27 -1.08
CA ASP A 143 -5.14 -21.76 -2.36
C ASP A 143 -6.01 -20.58 -2.88
N GLU A 144 -5.77 -20.15 -4.12
CA GLU A 144 -6.55 -19.11 -4.79
C GLU A 144 -8.05 -19.46 -4.93
N ALA A 145 -8.37 -20.74 -5.10
CA ALA A 145 -9.75 -21.20 -5.27
C ALA A 145 -10.49 -21.17 -3.92
N ALA A 146 -9.84 -21.62 -2.84
CA ALA A 146 -10.33 -21.52 -1.47
C ALA A 146 -10.59 -20.05 -1.07
N ALA A 147 -9.77 -19.11 -1.55
CA ALA A 147 -9.99 -17.68 -1.34
C ALA A 147 -11.27 -17.14 -1.99
N GLN A 148 -11.90 -17.84 -2.94
CA GLN A 148 -13.22 -17.48 -3.48
C GLN A 148 -14.38 -17.95 -2.59
N LEU A 149 -14.09 -18.73 -1.55
CA LEU A 149 -15.06 -19.22 -0.58
C LEU A 149 -14.83 -18.61 0.80
N PHE A 150 -13.58 -18.53 1.25
CA PHE A 150 -13.18 -17.80 2.45
C PHE A 150 -12.24 -16.66 2.05
N PRO A 151 -12.76 -15.46 1.75
CA PRO A 151 -11.95 -14.38 1.19
C PRO A 151 -10.86 -13.90 2.15
N HIS A 152 -9.70 -13.54 1.59
CA HIS A 152 -8.64 -12.89 2.36
C HIS A 152 -8.90 -11.39 2.55
N ALA A 153 -9.50 -10.73 1.55
CA ALA A 153 -9.77 -9.29 1.52
C ALA A 153 -8.56 -8.41 1.93
N TRP A 154 -7.34 -8.86 1.66
CA TRP A 154 -6.06 -8.20 2.01
C TRP A 154 -5.38 -7.48 0.83
N MET A 155 -5.97 -7.58 -0.35
CA MET A 155 -5.62 -6.80 -1.54
C MET A 155 -6.90 -6.14 -2.06
N GLY A 156 -6.79 -4.87 -2.45
CA GLY A 156 -7.90 -4.14 -3.06
C GLY A 156 -8.31 -4.78 -4.39
N GLY A 157 -7.35 -5.02 -5.28
CA GLY A 157 -7.58 -5.67 -6.58
C GLY A 157 -8.74 -5.01 -7.34
N ASP A 158 -9.65 -5.84 -7.83
CA ASP A 158 -10.93 -5.44 -8.43
C ASP A 158 -12.06 -5.23 -7.39
N GLY A 159 -11.77 -5.37 -6.10
CA GLY A 159 -12.72 -5.23 -4.99
C GLY A 159 -13.60 -6.46 -4.77
N SER A 160 -13.41 -7.54 -5.53
CA SER A 160 -14.19 -8.78 -5.42
C SER A 160 -14.07 -9.41 -4.04
N GLN A 161 -12.87 -9.51 -3.49
CA GLN A 161 -12.60 -10.12 -2.19
C GLN A 161 -13.23 -9.36 -1.02
N ILE A 162 -13.21 -8.01 -1.06
CA ILE A 162 -13.85 -7.17 -0.04
C ILE A 162 -15.38 -7.32 -0.14
N SER A 163 -15.90 -7.28 -1.37
CA SER A 163 -17.33 -7.43 -1.65
C SER A 163 -17.85 -8.80 -1.23
N LEU A 164 -17.11 -9.86 -1.52
CA LEU A 164 -17.43 -11.24 -1.14
C LEU A 164 -17.51 -11.38 0.38
N LEU A 165 -16.50 -10.89 1.11
CA LEU A 165 -16.50 -10.94 2.57
C LEU A 165 -17.68 -10.17 3.16
N ARG A 166 -17.99 -8.98 2.61
CA ARG A 166 -19.14 -8.19 3.03
C ARG A 166 -20.46 -8.94 2.81
N GLN A 167 -20.65 -9.54 1.64
CA GLN A 167 -21.85 -10.31 1.32
C GLN A 167 -22.00 -11.53 2.23
N GLN A 168 -20.91 -12.22 2.55
CA GLN A 168 -20.94 -13.36 3.47
C GLN A 168 -21.31 -12.96 4.89
N LEU A 169 -20.81 -11.81 5.37
CA LEU A 169 -21.21 -11.25 6.67
C LEU A 169 -22.70 -10.88 6.70
N GLU A 170 -23.22 -10.29 5.62
CA GLU A 170 -24.66 -9.95 5.50
C GLU A 170 -25.56 -11.18 5.42
N ALA A 171 -25.07 -12.26 4.80
CA ALA A 171 -25.79 -13.53 4.67
C ALA A 171 -25.56 -14.49 5.87
N MET A 172 -24.73 -14.12 6.84
CA MET A 172 -24.39 -14.99 7.96
C MET A 172 -25.64 -15.29 8.81
N PRO A 173 -25.93 -16.57 9.12
CA PRO A 173 -27.06 -16.92 9.99
C PRO A 173 -27.00 -16.22 11.35
N GLN A 174 -28.15 -15.93 11.94
CA GLN A 174 -28.20 -15.38 13.29
C GLN A 174 -27.50 -16.32 14.29
N GLY A 175 -26.61 -15.77 15.11
CA GLY A 175 -25.78 -16.56 16.02
C GLY A 175 -24.58 -17.27 15.37
N GLY A 176 -24.33 -17.05 14.08
CA GLY A 176 -23.21 -17.65 13.36
C GLY A 176 -21.84 -17.17 13.83
N VAL A 177 -20.80 -17.92 13.45
CA VAL A 177 -19.40 -17.65 13.82
C VAL A 177 -18.66 -17.04 12.64
N PHE A 178 -18.08 -15.85 12.86
CA PHE A 178 -17.06 -15.29 11.98
C PHE A 178 -15.67 -15.73 12.47
N GLY A 179 -14.97 -16.53 11.66
CA GLY A 179 -13.59 -16.92 11.93
C GLY A 179 -12.60 -16.08 11.14
N ILE A 180 -11.55 -15.58 11.81
CA ILE A 180 -10.42 -14.93 11.13
C ILE A 180 -9.10 -15.61 11.49
N ALA A 181 -8.32 -15.99 10.47
CA ALA A 181 -6.98 -16.57 10.64
C ALA A 181 -5.92 -15.53 10.28
N ILE A 182 -5.05 -15.20 11.25
CA ILE A 182 -4.07 -14.11 11.17
C ILE A 182 -2.65 -14.71 11.08
N PRO A 183 -1.81 -14.27 10.12
CA PRO A 183 -0.51 -14.88 9.89
C PRO A 183 0.54 -14.38 10.89
N GLY A 184 1.67 -15.07 10.91
CA GLY A 184 2.90 -14.60 11.55
C GLY A 184 3.49 -13.37 10.83
N ASN A 185 4.46 -12.72 11.48
CA ASN A 185 5.19 -11.60 10.89
C ASN A 185 6.24 -12.07 9.85
N PRO A 186 6.62 -11.22 8.87
CA PRO A 186 6.03 -9.92 8.55
C PRO A 186 4.80 -10.03 7.63
N PHE A 187 3.87 -9.08 7.74
CA PHE A 187 2.73 -8.93 6.83
C PHE A 187 2.31 -7.45 6.71
N ARG A 188 1.56 -7.12 5.64
CA ARG A 188 1.01 -5.79 5.37
C ARG A 188 0.07 -5.35 6.48
N CYS A 189 0.28 -4.12 6.96
CA CYS A 189 -0.52 -3.42 7.96
C CYS A 189 -0.74 -4.25 9.24
N PRO A 190 0.26 -4.28 10.15
CA PRO A 190 0.17 -5.06 11.39
C PRO A 190 -1.12 -4.86 12.22
N PRO A 191 -1.69 -3.64 12.39
CA PRO A 191 -2.94 -3.49 13.14
C PRO A 191 -4.22 -3.82 12.34
N GLY A 192 -4.11 -4.05 11.02
CA GLY A 192 -5.25 -4.24 10.12
C GLY A 192 -6.21 -5.37 10.50
N PRO A 193 -5.74 -6.56 10.96
CA PRO A 193 -6.65 -7.67 11.27
C PRO A 193 -7.51 -7.35 12.48
N TYR A 194 -6.96 -6.60 13.44
CA TYR A 194 -7.65 -6.25 14.68
C TYR A 194 -8.63 -5.09 14.47
N GLU A 195 -8.33 -4.15 13.56
CA GLU A 195 -9.33 -3.21 13.06
C GLU A 195 -10.47 -3.97 12.33
N ARG A 196 -10.15 -4.99 11.54
CA ARG A 196 -11.17 -5.80 10.88
C ARG A 196 -12.08 -6.48 11.90
N ILE A 197 -11.50 -7.09 12.94
CA ILE A 197 -12.26 -7.70 14.04
C ILE A 197 -13.20 -6.65 14.66
N SER A 198 -12.70 -5.47 14.99
CA SER A 198 -13.51 -4.36 15.53
C SER A 198 -14.65 -3.95 14.59
N MET A 199 -14.37 -3.76 13.29
CA MET A 199 -15.38 -3.29 12.35
C MET A 199 -16.41 -4.36 12.00
N VAL A 200 -16.00 -5.63 11.94
CA VAL A 200 -16.95 -6.75 11.82
C VAL A 200 -17.81 -6.84 13.07
N ALA A 201 -17.23 -6.75 14.28
CA ALA A 201 -17.99 -6.73 15.53
C ALA A 201 -18.98 -5.55 15.58
N HIS A 202 -18.56 -4.37 15.11
CA HIS A 202 -19.43 -3.20 14.99
C HIS A 202 -20.67 -3.48 14.14
N TYR A 203 -20.49 -4.12 12.97
CA TYR A 203 -21.59 -4.50 12.10
C TYR A 203 -22.46 -5.59 12.74
N LEU A 204 -21.87 -6.65 13.28
CA LEU A 204 -22.59 -7.78 13.87
C LEU A 204 -23.39 -7.35 15.10
N LYS A 205 -22.86 -6.48 15.97
CA LYS A 205 -23.60 -5.93 17.12
C LYS A 205 -24.95 -5.31 16.73
N GLN A 206 -25.05 -4.73 15.53
CA GLN A 206 -26.27 -4.09 15.03
C GLN A 206 -27.19 -5.03 14.24
N ASN A 207 -26.63 -6.05 13.58
CA ASN A 207 -27.36 -6.84 12.57
C ASN A 207 -27.48 -8.34 12.92
N ASN A 208 -26.59 -8.84 13.77
CA ASN A 208 -26.51 -10.22 14.23
C ASN A 208 -25.89 -10.26 15.66
N PRO A 209 -26.60 -9.71 16.67
CA PRO A 209 -26.03 -9.46 18.00
C PRO A 209 -25.69 -10.73 18.79
N THR A 210 -26.17 -11.89 18.35
CA THR A 210 -25.87 -13.20 18.95
C THR A 210 -24.66 -13.89 18.29
N ALA A 211 -24.10 -13.32 17.22
CA ALA A 211 -22.91 -13.86 16.56
C ALA A 211 -21.67 -13.85 17.46
N LYS A 212 -20.68 -14.66 17.08
CA LYS A 212 -19.37 -14.73 17.72
C LYS A 212 -18.26 -14.50 16.70
N ILE A 213 -17.15 -13.95 17.17
CA ILE A 213 -15.93 -13.77 16.40
C ILE A 213 -14.83 -14.61 17.05
N LEU A 214 -14.25 -15.53 16.30
CA LEU A 214 -13.07 -16.29 16.70
C LEU A 214 -11.86 -15.79 15.90
N ALA A 215 -10.94 -15.12 16.58
CA ALA A 215 -9.73 -14.55 15.99
C ALA A 215 -8.51 -15.40 16.34
N PHE A 216 -8.12 -16.24 15.40
CA PHE A 216 -7.00 -17.18 15.51
C PHE A 216 -5.70 -16.49 15.06
N ASP A 217 -4.77 -16.33 15.99
CA ASP A 217 -3.54 -15.61 15.75
C ASP A 217 -2.29 -16.50 15.82
N ALA A 218 -1.48 -16.48 14.77
CA ALA A 218 -0.17 -17.12 14.75
C ALA A 218 0.91 -16.32 15.52
N LYS A 219 0.51 -15.44 16.46
CA LYS A 219 1.37 -14.59 17.29
C LYS A 219 0.85 -14.52 18.73
N ASP A 220 1.74 -14.24 19.68
CA ASP A 220 1.40 -14.03 21.10
C ASP A 220 1.15 -12.56 21.47
N GLY A 221 1.39 -11.65 20.54
CA GLY A 221 1.17 -10.23 20.73
C GLY A 221 1.06 -9.48 19.42
N PHE A 222 0.37 -8.33 19.47
CA PHE A 222 0.08 -7.57 18.26
C PHE A 222 0.08 -6.05 18.44
N SER A 223 0.13 -5.34 17.30
CA SER A 223 0.18 -3.88 17.26
C SER A 223 -1.04 -3.27 17.95
N LYS A 224 -0.80 -2.40 18.93
CA LYS A 224 -1.83 -1.70 19.71
C LYS A 224 -2.76 -2.63 20.51
N GLN A 225 -2.28 -3.83 20.88
CA GLN A 225 -3.09 -4.86 21.55
C GLN A 225 -3.91 -4.34 22.73
N GLY A 226 -3.29 -3.61 23.65
CA GLY A 226 -4.01 -3.06 24.80
C GLY A 226 -5.16 -2.13 24.41
N LEU A 227 -4.97 -1.27 23.40
CA LEU A 227 -6.03 -0.36 22.93
C LEU A 227 -7.18 -1.10 22.24
N PHE A 228 -6.87 -2.14 21.47
CA PHE A 228 -7.89 -2.99 20.85
C PHE A 228 -8.68 -3.77 21.90
N GLN A 229 -8.00 -4.40 22.86
CA GLN A 229 -8.66 -5.15 23.93
C GLN A 229 -9.53 -4.24 24.82
N ASP A 230 -9.07 -3.01 25.12
CA ASP A 230 -9.87 -2.00 25.81
C ASP A 230 -11.14 -1.67 24.98
N ALA A 231 -10.99 -1.40 23.68
CA ALA A 231 -12.12 -1.13 22.80
C ALA A 231 -13.10 -2.32 22.70
N TRP A 232 -12.59 -3.55 22.64
CA TRP A 232 -13.42 -4.75 22.54
C TRP A 232 -14.24 -4.97 23.81
N GLY A 233 -13.62 -4.83 24.99
CA GLY A 233 -14.31 -4.94 26.28
C GLY A 233 -15.40 -3.88 26.43
N GLU A 234 -15.11 -2.63 26.09
CA GLU A 234 -16.05 -1.50 26.20
C GLU A 234 -17.21 -1.59 25.20
N LEU A 235 -16.94 -2.01 23.95
CA LEU A 235 -17.91 -1.89 22.86
C LEU A 235 -18.65 -3.19 22.55
N TYR A 236 -18.04 -4.35 22.76
CA TYR A 236 -18.51 -5.61 22.18
C TYR A 236 -18.69 -6.74 23.21
N GLY A 237 -18.25 -6.55 24.46
CA GLY A 237 -18.36 -7.57 25.51
C GLY A 237 -17.78 -8.91 25.06
N ASP A 238 -18.53 -9.99 25.25
CA ASP A 238 -18.09 -11.36 24.95
C ASP A 238 -18.22 -11.75 23.47
N MET A 239 -18.46 -10.82 22.54
CA MET A 239 -18.60 -11.15 21.10
C MET A 239 -17.29 -11.65 20.49
N ILE A 240 -16.15 -11.15 20.97
CA ILE A 240 -14.83 -11.39 20.37
C ILE A 240 -14.02 -12.30 21.30
N GLU A 241 -13.53 -13.39 20.74
CA GLU A 241 -12.52 -14.25 21.34
C GLU A 241 -11.25 -14.17 20.51
N TRP A 242 -10.14 -13.74 21.12
CA TRP A 242 -8.81 -13.74 20.51
C TRP A 242 -8.00 -14.89 21.08
N VAL A 243 -7.55 -15.78 20.21
CA VAL A 243 -6.77 -16.97 20.53
C VAL A 243 -5.32 -16.73 20.08
N PRO A 244 -4.39 -16.46 21.01
CA PRO A 244 -2.97 -16.29 20.69
C PRO A 244 -2.29 -17.61 20.34
N LEU A 245 -1.08 -17.53 19.78
CA LEU A 245 -0.28 -18.69 19.39
C LEU A 245 -0.08 -19.70 20.54
N ASN A 246 0.28 -19.22 21.73
CA ASN A 246 0.49 -20.05 22.92
C ASN A 246 -0.79 -20.69 23.49
N ALA A 247 -1.95 -20.34 22.94
CA ALA A 247 -3.25 -20.92 23.24
C ALA A 247 -3.89 -21.61 22.02
N ASP A 248 -3.07 -22.07 21.06
CA ASP A 248 -3.49 -22.77 19.84
C ASP A 248 -4.14 -21.88 18.76
N GLY A 249 -3.74 -20.60 18.71
CA GLY A 249 -4.25 -19.62 17.76
C GLY A 249 -3.78 -19.81 16.31
N ARG A 250 -2.85 -20.72 16.03
CA ARG A 250 -2.32 -20.90 14.68
C ARG A 250 -3.19 -21.86 13.89
N ILE A 251 -3.86 -21.37 12.85
CA ILE A 251 -4.54 -22.21 11.85
C ILE A 251 -3.51 -22.75 10.86
N VAL A 252 -3.49 -24.08 10.69
CA VAL A 252 -2.57 -24.79 9.79
C VAL A 252 -3.28 -25.46 8.63
N ARG A 253 -4.58 -25.73 8.75
CA ARG A 253 -5.42 -26.26 7.66
C ARG A 253 -6.77 -25.55 7.62
N VAL A 254 -7.28 -25.32 6.42
CA VAL A 254 -8.61 -24.78 6.15
C VAL A 254 -9.38 -25.76 5.29
N ASP A 255 -10.57 -26.15 5.74
CA ASP A 255 -11.51 -26.96 4.99
C ASP A 255 -12.71 -26.09 4.63
N VAL A 256 -12.68 -25.52 3.43
CA VAL A 256 -13.74 -24.61 2.95
C VAL A 256 -15.07 -25.34 2.68
N GLU A 257 -15.04 -26.63 2.36
CA GLU A 257 -16.23 -27.43 2.08
C GLU A 257 -17.03 -27.70 3.36
N ASN A 258 -16.32 -28.12 4.42
CA ASN A 258 -16.93 -28.39 5.73
C ASN A 258 -17.00 -27.14 6.63
N LYS A 259 -16.42 -26.03 6.16
CA LYS A 259 -16.31 -24.75 6.87
C LYS A 259 -15.57 -24.85 8.21
N LEU A 260 -14.39 -25.46 8.17
CA LEU A 260 -13.55 -25.65 9.35
C LEU A 260 -12.22 -24.91 9.23
N PHE A 261 -11.82 -24.28 10.33
CA PHE A 261 -10.43 -23.96 10.59
C PHE A 261 -9.85 -25.02 11.52
N ILE A 262 -8.68 -25.55 11.18
CA ILE A 262 -7.98 -26.54 11.99
C ILE A 262 -6.68 -25.94 12.51
N SER A 263 -6.53 -25.95 13.84
CA SER A 263 -5.37 -25.42 14.55
C SER A 263 -4.15 -26.34 14.51
N ASP A 264 -3.00 -25.85 14.98
CA ASP A 264 -1.72 -26.59 15.01
C ASP A 264 -1.81 -27.85 15.90
N PHE A 265 -2.63 -27.82 16.96
CA PHE A 265 -2.91 -29.01 17.79
C PHE A 265 -4.10 -29.86 17.28
N GLY A 266 -4.61 -29.58 16.08
CA GLY A 266 -5.65 -30.37 15.42
C GLY A 266 -7.07 -30.11 15.94
N GLN A 267 -7.31 -29.01 16.66
CA GLN A 267 -8.66 -28.63 17.05
C GLN A 267 -9.42 -28.13 15.81
N GLU A 268 -10.66 -28.60 15.65
CA GLU A 268 -11.52 -28.19 14.55
C GLU A 268 -12.50 -27.12 15.03
N HIS A 269 -12.49 -25.97 14.38
CA HIS A 269 -13.35 -24.84 14.67
C HIS A 269 -14.29 -24.59 13.49
N ARG A 270 -15.59 -24.77 13.71
CA ARG A 270 -16.61 -24.47 12.69
C ARG A 270 -16.84 -22.97 12.58
N VAL A 271 -16.77 -22.45 11.36
CA VAL A 271 -16.94 -21.02 11.07
C VAL A 271 -17.99 -20.85 9.97
N ASP A 272 -19.02 -20.02 10.18
CA ASP A 272 -20.05 -19.81 9.16
C ASP A 272 -19.56 -18.93 8.02
N VAL A 273 -18.68 -17.97 8.36
CA VAL A 273 -17.94 -17.08 7.47
C VAL A 273 -16.47 -17.12 7.88
N GLY A 274 -15.57 -17.47 6.94
CA GLY A 274 -14.13 -17.51 7.15
C GLY A 274 -13.42 -16.34 6.46
N ASN A 275 -12.52 -15.68 7.17
CA ASN A 275 -11.54 -14.74 6.61
C ASN A 275 -10.12 -15.25 6.88
N VAL A 276 -9.44 -15.73 5.85
CA VAL A 276 -8.08 -16.25 5.99
C VAL A 276 -7.10 -15.25 5.41
N ILE A 277 -6.18 -14.72 6.21
CA ILE A 277 -5.13 -13.82 5.74
C ILE A 277 -3.86 -14.66 5.57
N PRO A 278 -3.44 -15.02 4.35
CA PRO A 278 -2.29 -15.88 4.17
C PRO A 278 -0.99 -15.19 4.61
N PRO A 279 0.05 -15.97 4.98
CA PRO A 279 1.41 -15.46 5.01
C PRO A 279 1.77 -14.79 3.68
N GLN A 280 2.59 -13.73 3.77
CA GLN A 280 2.87 -12.85 2.63
C GLN A 280 4.34 -12.92 2.23
N GLN A 281 4.60 -12.47 1.01
CA GLN A 281 5.92 -12.29 0.41
C GLN A 281 5.85 -11.08 -0.53
N ALA A 282 6.97 -10.66 -1.13
CA ALA A 282 6.92 -9.68 -2.19
C ALA A 282 6.21 -10.23 -3.44
N ALA A 283 5.57 -9.36 -4.21
CA ALA A 283 4.90 -9.76 -5.45
C ALA A 283 5.87 -10.44 -6.44
N SER A 284 5.34 -11.30 -7.31
CA SER A 284 6.12 -12.18 -8.19
C SER A 284 7.17 -11.45 -9.03
N ILE A 285 6.84 -10.27 -9.58
CA ILE A 285 7.76 -9.50 -10.45
C ILE A 285 9.14 -9.23 -9.84
N VAL A 286 9.28 -9.10 -8.51
CA VAL A 286 10.62 -8.93 -7.87
C VAL A 286 11.25 -10.25 -7.44
N ARG A 287 10.46 -11.32 -7.28
CA ARG A 287 10.98 -12.65 -6.94
C ARG A 287 11.50 -13.35 -8.18
N ASP A 288 10.73 -13.30 -9.26
CA ASP A 288 11.00 -14.02 -10.51
C ASP A 288 12.16 -13.37 -11.28
N THR A 289 12.42 -12.07 -11.03
CA THR A 289 13.56 -11.31 -11.61
C THR A 289 14.82 -11.33 -10.73
N GLY A 290 14.81 -12.07 -9.62
CA GLY A 290 15.97 -12.23 -8.74
C GLY A 290 16.31 -11.01 -7.87
N LEU A 291 15.40 -10.02 -7.75
CA LEU A 291 15.60 -8.86 -6.86
C LEU A 291 15.36 -9.21 -5.38
N ALA A 292 14.47 -10.17 -5.10
CA ALA A 292 14.20 -10.64 -3.75
C ALA A 292 15.27 -11.64 -3.27
N ASN A 293 15.60 -11.60 -1.98
CA ASN A 293 16.47 -12.60 -1.35
C ASN A 293 15.67 -13.83 -0.85
N ASP A 294 16.34 -14.76 -0.17
CA ASP A 294 15.74 -16.00 0.35
C ASP A 294 14.56 -15.81 1.32
N THR A 295 14.40 -14.61 1.88
CA THR A 295 13.24 -14.29 2.73
C THR A 295 11.97 -13.99 1.91
N GLY A 296 12.09 -13.88 0.58
CA GLY A 296 11.01 -13.49 -0.32
C GLY A 296 10.74 -11.99 -0.38
N TRP A 297 11.63 -11.16 0.15
CA TRP A 297 11.55 -9.69 0.16
C TRP A 297 12.85 -9.09 -0.39
N VAL A 298 12.82 -7.81 -0.78
CA VAL A 298 13.97 -7.15 -1.42
C VAL A 298 14.80 -6.33 -0.41
N PRO A 299 16.09 -6.66 -0.19
CA PRO A 299 17.01 -5.77 0.53
C PRO A 299 17.24 -4.48 -0.24
N VAL A 300 17.28 -3.35 0.47
CA VAL A 300 17.44 -2.02 -0.12
C VAL A 300 18.37 -1.16 0.73
N ASP A 301 19.09 -0.24 0.08
CA ASP A 301 19.80 0.83 0.77
C ASP A 301 18.81 1.74 1.49
N ALA A 302 19.12 2.08 2.74
CA ALA A 302 18.18 2.82 3.58
C ALA A 302 18.01 4.29 3.18
N ARG A 303 18.96 4.87 2.43
CA ARG A 303 18.95 6.28 2.02
C ARG A 303 18.35 6.47 0.64
N SER A 304 18.51 5.49 -0.26
CA SER A 304 18.04 5.58 -1.65
C SER A 304 16.91 4.61 -2.02
N PHE A 305 16.68 3.57 -1.24
CA PHE A 305 15.87 2.40 -1.60
C PHE A 305 16.36 1.62 -2.83
N GLU A 306 17.58 1.88 -3.30
CA GLU A 306 18.22 1.12 -4.38
C GLU A 306 18.53 -0.30 -3.88
N THR A 307 18.30 -1.31 -4.73
CA THR A 307 18.67 -2.69 -4.39
C THR A 307 20.09 -3.00 -4.86
N ALA A 308 20.85 -3.72 -4.03
CA ALA A 308 22.18 -4.19 -4.41
C ALA A 308 22.14 -5.24 -5.55
N ALA A 309 20.97 -5.82 -5.84
CA ALA A 309 20.80 -6.82 -6.90
C ALA A 309 20.85 -6.19 -8.31
N ALA A 310 20.55 -4.91 -8.45
CA ALA A 310 20.47 -4.22 -9.73
C ALA A 310 20.66 -2.71 -9.57
N ALA A 311 21.69 -2.16 -10.23
CA ALA A 311 21.91 -0.71 -10.28
C ALA A 311 20.72 -0.01 -10.93
N ASP A 312 20.43 1.21 -10.46
CA ASP A 312 19.35 2.07 -10.95
C ASP A 312 17.93 1.53 -10.71
N VAL A 313 17.79 0.48 -9.91
CA VAL A 313 16.50 -0.14 -9.52
C VAL A 313 16.24 0.11 -8.04
N HIS A 314 15.15 0.80 -7.73
CA HIS A 314 14.75 1.12 -6.36
C HIS A 314 13.45 0.42 -5.98
N VAL A 315 13.40 -0.25 -4.83
CA VAL A 315 12.23 -1.01 -4.39
C VAL A 315 11.58 -0.39 -3.16
N ILE A 316 10.33 0.01 -3.29
CA ILE A 316 9.59 0.77 -2.27
C ILE A 316 8.26 0.12 -1.88
N GLY A 317 7.75 0.52 -0.72
CA GLY A 317 6.52 -0.04 -0.14
C GLY A 317 6.72 -1.45 0.36
N ASP A 318 5.66 -2.27 0.33
CA ASP A 318 5.66 -3.54 1.04
C ASP A 318 6.69 -4.56 0.54
N ALA A 319 7.18 -4.45 -0.70
CA ALA A 319 8.07 -5.46 -1.29
C ALA A 319 9.48 -5.48 -0.70
N ASN A 320 9.90 -4.42 0.00
CA ASN A 320 11.26 -4.30 0.51
C ASN A 320 11.42 -4.80 1.97
N ILE A 321 12.68 -4.85 2.41
CA ILE A 321 13.09 -5.06 3.79
C ILE A 321 13.49 -3.70 4.37
N ALA A 322 12.57 -3.05 5.08
CA ALA A 322 12.78 -1.74 5.69
C ALA A 322 12.51 -1.75 7.21
N SER A 323 12.63 -2.90 7.88
CA SER A 323 12.44 -2.97 9.34
C SER A 323 13.34 -1.94 10.05
N PRO A 324 12.82 -1.18 11.05
CA PRO A 324 11.54 -1.36 11.74
C PRO A 324 10.33 -0.62 11.12
N LEU A 325 10.44 -0.06 9.92
CA LEU A 325 9.30 0.58 9.25
C LEU A 325 8.23 -0.49 8.93
N PRO A 326 6.95 -0.26 9.30
CA PRO A 326 5.89 -1.21 8.98
C PRO A 326 5.57 -1.20 7.48
N LYS A 327 5.11 -2.35 6.97
CA LYS A 327 4.53 -2.47 5.63
C LYS A 327 3.16 -1.78 5.57
N SER A 328 3.15 -0.45 5.42
CA SER A 328 1.95 0.40 5.50
C SER A 328 1.85 1.35 4.30
N GLY A 329 0.63 1.84 4.04
CA GLY A 329 0.41 2.86 3.01
C GLY A 329 1.15 4.18 3.30
N TYR A 330 1.28 4.56 4.57
CA TYR A 330 2.03 5.75 4.97
C TYR A 330 3.52 5.61 4.65
N VAL A 331 4.12 4.48 5.06
CA VAL A 331 5.53 4.18 4.76
C VAL A 331 5.76 4.14 3.26
N ALA A 332 4.88 3.48 2.50
CA ALA A 332 5.00 3.45 1.05
C ALA A 332 4.97 4.87 0.43
N ASN A 333 4.10 5.77 0.90
CA ASN A 333 4.08 7.17 0.48
C ASN A 333 5.36 7.93 0.87
N SER A 334 5.79 7.84 2.13
CA SER A 334 6.93 8.62 2.63
C SER A 334 8.24 8.18 1.96
N THR A 335 8.42 6.86 1.79
CA THR A 335 9.63 6.28 1.18
C THR A 335 9.68 6.53 -0.32
N ALA A 336 8.54 6.57 -1.02
CA ALA A 336 8.47 6.89 -2.44
C ALA A 336 9.13 8.24 -2.80
N LYS A 337 8.90 9.27 -1.97
CA LYS A 337 9.43 10.62 -2.20
C LYS A 337 10.95 10.63 -2.12
N VAL A 338 11.51 9.95 -1.11
CA VAL A 338 12.96 9.82 -0.93
C VAL A 338 13.59 8.99 -2.04
N ALA A 339 12.98 7.86 -2.39
CA ALA A 339 13.48 6.99 -3.47
C ALA A 339 13.55 7.72 -4.82
N VAL A 340 12.51 8.49 -5.18
CA VAL A 340 12.53 9.29 -6.41
C VAL A 340 13.61 10.38 -6.34
N ALA A 341 13.75 11.07 -5.21
CA ALA A 341 14.76 12.11 -5.06
C ALA A 341 16.18 11.55 -5.17
N ALA A 342 16.44 10.37 -4.60
CA ALA A 342 17.72 9.68 -4.71
C ALA A 342 17.95 9.15 -6.14
N ALA A 343 16.95 8.49 -6.74
CA ALA A 343 17.05 7.93 -8.08
C ALA A 343 17.38 8.99 -9.14
N LEU A 344 16.75 10.17 -9.06
CA LEU A 344 16.91 11.23 -10.04
C LEU A 344 18.07 12.20 -9.74
N ALA A 345 18.71 12.09 -8.58
CA ALA A 345 19.72 13.03 -8.11
C ALA A 345 20.83 13.29 -9.15
N ASP A 346 21.51 12.23 -9.58
CA ASP A 346 22.62 12.31 -10.53
C ASP A 346 22.16 12.79 -11.91
N MET A 347 21.00 12.30 -12.36
CA MET A 347 20.42 12.65 -13.66
C MET A 347 20.08 14.14 -13.76
N THR A 348 19.73 14.76 -12.64
CA THR A 348 19.32 16.17 -12.61
C THR A 348 20.37 17.10 -12.01
N GLY A 349 21.57 16.59 -11.70
CA GLY A 349 22.65 17.37 -11.10
C GLY A 349 22.31 17.92 -9.71
N THR A 350 21.45 17.23 -8.97
CA THR A 350 21.03 17.60 -7.60
C THR A 350 21.64 16.65 -6.59
N ALA A 351 21.83 17.09 -5.34
CA ALA A 351 22.31 16.19 -4.29
C ALA A 351 21.23 15.19 -3.86
N ALA A 352 21.61 13.92 -3.71
CA ALA A 352 20.74 12.91 -3.11
C ALA A 352 20.47 13.23 -1.63
N PRO A 353 19.33 12.81 -1.07
CA PRO A 353 19.05 12.95 0.36
C PRO A 353 20.13 12.24 1.20
N SER A 354 20.77 12.97 2.12
CA SER A 354 21.87 12.42 2.95
C SER A 354 21.43 11.91 4.31
N ASP A 355 20.39 12.50 4.91
CA ASP A 355 19.83 12.12 6.22
C ASP A 355 18.29 12.13 6.17
N PRO A 356 17.67 11.17 5.44
CA PRO A 356 16.23 11.14 5.31
C PRO A 356 15.55 10.71 6.62
N VAL A 357 14.46 11.41 6.94
CA VAL A 357 13.55 11.06 8.04
C VAL A 357 12.29 10.44 7.45
N TYR A 358 11.93 9.26 7.96
CA TYR A 358 10.69 8.59 7.60
C TYR A 358 9.71 8.65 8.77
N PHE A 359 8.43 8.61 8.44
CA PHE A 359 7.38 8.68 9.44
C PHE A 359 6.21 7.81 8.99
N ASN A 360 5.56 7.20 9.97
CA ASN A 360 4.41 6.35 9.77
C ASN A 360 3.31 6.74 10.75
N THR A 361 2.08 6.75 10.28
CA THR A 361 0.91 6.70 11.15
C THR A 361 -0.03 5.60 10.66
N CYS A 362 -0.49 4.74 11.57
CA CYS A 362 -1.55 3.77 11.29
C CYS A 362 -2.72 3.98 12.25
N TYR A 363 -3.77 4.64 11.75
CA TYR A 363 -5.06 4.71 12.44
C TYR A 363 -5.77 3.36 12.41
N SER A 364 -6.58 3.10 13.44
CA SER A 364 -7.49 1.96 13.47
C SER A 364 -8.78 2.34 14.17
N HIS A 365 -9.88 1.89 13.58
CA HIS A 365 -11.20 2.02 14.14
C HIS A 365 -11.48 0.82 15.06
N GLY A 366 -11.56 1.09 16.36
CA GLY A 366 -12.13 0.19 17.36
C GLY A 366 -13.66 0.17 17.32
N GLY A 367 -14.30 1.21 16.75
CA GLY A 367 -15.75 1.38 16.54
C GLY A 367 -16.02 2.68 15.77
N GLU A 368 -17.28 3.09 15.63
CA GLU A 368 -17.67 4.29 14.84
C GLU A 368 -16.99 5.59 15.31
N ASP A 369 -17.06 5.89 16.60
CA ASP A 369 -16.43 7.06 17.23
C ASP A 369 -15.30 6.64 18.17
N TYR A 370 -14.71 5.47 17.93
CA TYR A 370 -13.65 4.92 18.76
C TYR A 370 -12.45 4.56 17.91
N SER A 371 -11.51 5.48 17.74
CA SER A 371 -10.28 5.22 16.98
C SER A 371 -9.03 5.52 17.79
N PHE A 372 -7.93 4.93 17.36
CA PHE A 372 -6.61 5.13 17.95
C PHE A 372 -5.51 4.83 16.94
N SER A 373 -4.34 5.41 17.18
CA SER A 373 -3.22 5.42 16.24
C SER A 373 -1.94 4.81 16.84
N VAL A 374 -1.04 4.45 15.94
CA VAL A 374 0.39 4.26 16.23
C VAL A 374 1.16 5.17 15.29
N VAL A 375 2.13 5.89 15.83
CA VAL A 375 3.03 6.78 15.12
C VAL A 375 4.46 6.27 15.31
N GLY A 376 5.25 6.29 14.25
CA GLY A 376 6.69 6.01 14.31
C GLY A 376 7.45 7.06 13.52
N VAL A 377 8.62 7.47 14.04
CA VAL A 377 9.58 8.34 13.34
C VAL A 377 10.88 7.56 13.23
N TYR A 378 11.43 7.48 12.02
CA TYR A 378 12.58 6.64 11.71
C TYR A 378 13.67 7.44 11.04
N ARG A 379 14.93 7.04 11.28
CA ARG A 379 16.12 7.60 10.64
C ARG A 379 16.98 6.49 10.05
N THR A 380 17.88 6.88 9.17
CA THR A 380 18.88 5.97 8.60
C THR A 380 20.12 5.91 9.49
N THR A 381 20.71 4.72 9.60
CA THR A 381 22.07 4.48 10.08
C THR A 381 22.87 3.79 8.98
N ASP A 382 24.15 3.52 9.21
CA ASP A 382 24.95 2.72 8.27
C ASP A 382 24.48 1.26 8.19
N ASP A 383 23.76 0.78 9.22
CA ASP A 383 23.22 -0.57 9.31
C ASP A 383 21.74 -0.68 8.86
N GLY A 384 21.13 0.41 8.37
CA GLY A 384 19.77 0.42 7.86
C GLY A 384 18.88 1.47 8.49
N PHE A 385 17.74 1.05 9.06
CA PHE A 385 16.75 1.94 9.65
C PHE A 385 16.69 1.76 11.18
N VAL A 386 16.46 2.85 11.89
CA VAL A 386 16.24 2.85 13.34
C VAL A 386 15.06 3.73 13.71
N GLU A 387 14.28 3.32 14.70
CA GLU A 387 13.28 4.19 15.31
C GLU A 387 13.98 5.29 16.11
N THR A 388 13.49 6.52 15.97
CA THR A 388 14.03 7.67 16.69
C THR A 388 13.70 7.54 18.17
N PRO A 389 14.70 7.59 19.07
CA PRO A 389 14.46 7.56 20.51
C PRO A 389 13.49 8.66 20.95
N ASP A 390 12.64 8.34 21.94
CA ASP A 390 11.66 9.27 22.54
C ASP A 390 10.72 9.94 21.52
N SER A 391 10.37 9.22 20.44
CA SER A 391 9.44 9.68 19.41
C SER A 391 8.35 8.66 19.13
N GLY A 392 7.26 9.11 18.50
CA GLY A 392 6.16 8.24 18.11
C GLY A 392 5.37 7.70 19.31
N GLY A 393 4.94 6.44 19.21
CA GLY A 393 4.15 5.75 20.22
C GLY A 393 2.73 5.43 19.77
N ILE A 394 1.93 4.90 20.70
CA ILE A 394 0.51 4.59 20.49
C ILE A 394 -0.35 5.59 21.25
N SER A 395 -1.63 5.72 20.87
CA SER A 395 -2.59 6.49 21.66
C SER A 395 -2.58 6.08 23.13
N PRO A 396 -2.80 7.01 24.08
CA PRO A 396 -2.77 6.69 25.50
C PRO A 396 -3.88 5.69 25.86
N ARG A 397 -3.60 4.77 26.78
CA ARG A 397 -4.61 3.90 27.42
C ARG A 397 -5.13 4.54 28.70
N GLY A 398 -6.37 4.21 29.09
CA GLY A 398 -7.04 4.78 30.25
C GLY A 398 -8.56 4.55 30.21
N PRO A 399 -9.28 4.91 31.28
CA PRO A 399 -10.73 4.71 31.34
C PRO A 399 -11.44 5.53 30.25
N LEU A 400 -12.47 4.94 29.63
CA LEU A 400 -13.19 5.57 28.52
C LEU A 400 -13.82 6.91 28.91
N SER A 401 -14.24 7.08 30.17
CA SER A 401 -14.76 8.35 30.69
C SER A 401 -13.80 9.53 30.56
N GLU A 402 -12.49 9.28 30.54
CA GLU A 402 -11.46 10.31 30.40
C GLU A 402 -10.98 10.48 28.96
N LEU A 403 -11.08 9.43 28.14
CA LEU A 403 -10.52 9.39 26.79
C LEU A 403 -11.55 9.43 25.67
N ALA A 404 -12.86 9.46 25.98
CA ALA A 404 -13.93 9.42 24.97
C ALA A 404 -13.75 10.48 23.88
N GLU A 405 -13.44 11.72 24.27
CA GLU A 405 -13.23 12.79 23.29
C GLU A 405 -11.97 12.56 22.44
N ASN A 406 -10.88 12.05 23.02
CA ASN A 406 -9.69 11.68 22.26
C ASN A 406 -10.01 10.62 21.20
N ARG A 407 -10.76 9.57 21.56
CA ARG A 407 -11.15 8.50 20.63
C ARG A 407 -12.04 8.99 19.49
N ARG A 408 -12.96 9.89 19.80
CA ARG A 408 -13.82 10.54 18.81
C ARG A 408 -13.01 11.43 17.86
N LEU A 409 -12.12 12.25 18.40
CA LEU A 409 -11.24 13.11 17.59
C LEU A 409 -10.31 12.30 16.69
N GLU A 410 -9.72 11.22 17.18
CA GLU A 410 -8.88 10.33 16.37
C GLU A 410 -9.63 9.67 15.20
N SER A 411 -10.95 9.47 15.32
CA SER A 411 -11.77 8.96 14.22
C SER A 411 -11.88 10.01 13.10
N GLY A 412 -12.09 11.28 13.47
CA GLY A 412 -12.04 12.39 12.52
C GLY A 412 -10.65 12.59 11.90
N TYR A 413 -9.57 12.37 12.68
CA TYR A 413 -8.20 12.44 12.16
C TYR A 413 -7.89 11.31 11.18
N ALA A 414 -8.42 10.10 11.41
CA ALA A 414 -8.28 8.99 10.48
C ALA A 414 -8.92 9.33 9.12
N ASP A 415 -10.14 9.89 9.11
CA ASP A 415 -10.83 10.32 7.89
C ASP A 415 -10.04 11.42 7.15
N ALA A 416 -9.60 12.44 7.87
CA ALA A 416 -8.79 13.51 7.29
C ALA A 416 -7.44 13.00 6.75
N TRP A 417 -6.81 12.04 7.45
CA TRP A 417 -5.59 11.39 6.97
C TRP A 417 -5.84 10.64 5.66
N TYR A 418 -6.90 9.84 5.61
CA TYR A 418 -7.23 9.03 4.44
C TYR A 418 -7.48 9.91 3.20
N ASP A 419 -8.27 10.98 3.35
CA ASP A 419 -8.53 11.92 2.26
C ASP A 419 -7.25 12.65 1.83
N SER A 420 -6.39 13.02 2.78
CA SER A 420 -5.14 13.73 2.49
C SER A 420 -4.14 12.86 1.76
N ILE A 421 -3.91 11.62 2.22
CA ILE A 421 -2.91 10.74 1.62
C ILE A 421 -3.33 10.26 0.22
N THR A 422 -4.62 9.98 0.01
CA THR A 422 -5.14 9.57 -1.31
C THR A 422 -5.08 10.72 -2.31
N ARG A 423 -5.38 11.96 -1.89
CA ARG A 423 -5.16 13.16 -2.71
C ARG A 423 -3.67 13.37 -3.03
N ASP A 424 -2.78 13.18 -2.06
CA ASP A 424 -1.32 13.28 -2.27
C ASP A 424 -0.79 12.22 -3.24
N MET A 425 -1.49 11.09 -3.40
CA MET A 425 -1.13 10.04 -4.35
C MET A 425 -1.62 10.35 -5.77
N PHE A 426 -2.88 10.74 -5.93
CA PHE A 426 -3.54 10.71 -7.25
C PHE A 426 -3.82 12.08 -7.87
N SER A 427 -3.78 13.19 -7.11
CA SER A 427 -4.28 14.52 -7.54
C SER A 427 -3.22 15.54 -7.91
#